data_AF-A0A2T3JPV8-F1
#
_entry.id   AF-A0A2T3JPV8-F1
#
_cell.length_a   1.000
_cell.length_b   1.000
_cell.length_c   1.000
_cell.angle_alpha   90.00
_cell.angle_beta   90.00
_cell.angle_gamma   90.00
#
_symmetry.space_group_name_H-M   'P 1'
#
loop_
_entity.id
_entity.type
_entity.pdbx_description
1 polymer ?
#
loop_
_entity_poly.entity_id
_entity_poly.type
_entity_poly.pdbx_seq_one_letter_code
_entity_poly.pdbx_strand_id
1 'polypeptide(L)'
;MTSAFFFVFITSFCMLFICRKLAKAVGLVDKPNARKHHQGVIPLVGGVSIFLTLIVTSFLFPQLKVVSPLFISCATILVVTGVIDDRYDISFKARLIIQTIISLVMIGVGNKSLHSLGYLMGSDVIELSVASSVVITVLGIIGAINAFNMVDGIDGLLGGLASVTFGALGFVFLINGNTDLAIFCGLIVTAMMPYILLNMGFPLGRRFKVFMGDAGSIFIGFTVIWLLIEATQGPNVTPIRPVTALWMIAIPLMDMATIMVRRIRKGHSPFKPDREHLHHICQRLGMSNHMALFIICLMASIMAGVGIWADMTLVSESIMFISFLCIFAVYFFVISHIWRITTLVHRIFKGREPTRSEPSSSDGVTNL
;
A
#
# COMPACT_ATOMS: atom_id res chain seq x y z
N MET A 1 21.32 -18.62 2.28
CA MET A 1 20.40 -17.47 2.16
C MET A 1 20.00 -17.21 0.72
N THR A 2 20.94 -17.03 -0.23
CA THR A 2 20.65 -16.78 -1.66
C THR A 2 19.70 -17.81 -2.29
N SER A 3 19.85 -19.09 -1.94
CA SER A 3 18.96 -20.17 -2.41
C SER A 3 17.50 -19.98 -2.00
N ALA A 4 17.24 -19.37 -0.83
CA ALA A 4 15.87 -19.11 -0.36
C ALA A 4 15.19 -18.00 -1.15
N PHE A 5 15.93 -16.92 -1.47
CA PHE A 5 15.42 -15.83 -2.32
C PHE A 5 15.10 -16.33 -3.73
N PHE A 6 16.01 -17.10 -4.33
CA PHE A 6 15.75 -17.71 -5.63
C PHE A 6 14.55 -18.66 -5.59
N PHE A 7 14.47 -19.53 -4.57
CA PHE A 7 13.34 -20.41 -4.36
C PHE A 7 12.02 -19.64 -4.22
N VAL A 8 11.99 -18.56 -3.44
CA VAL A 8 10.79 -17.73 -3.24
C VAL A 8 10.34 -17.09 -4.54
N PHE A 9 11.28 -16.56 -5.34
CA PHE A 9 10.95 -15.97 -6.64
C PHE A 9 10.30 -16.99 -7.57
N ILE A 10 10.93 -18.17 -7.71
CA ILE A 10 10.42 -19.24 -8.58
C ILE A 10 9.08 -19.78 -8.08
N THR A 11 8.97 -20.06 -6.79
CA THR A 11 7.72 -20.55 -6.18
C THR A 11 6.59 -19.54 -6.34
N SER A 12 6.83 -18.24 -6.09
CA SER A 12 5.81 -17.21 -6.31
C SER A 12 5.38 -17.12 -7.77
N PHE A 13 6.35 -17.16 -8.70
CA PHE A 13 6.04 -17.19 -10.12
C PHE A 13 5.16 -18.40 -10.47
N CYS A 14 5.52 -19.61 -10.04
CA CYS A 14 4.72 -20.82 -10.25
C CYS A 14 3.32 -20.73 -9.60
N MET A 15 3.23 -20.24 -8.37
CA MET A 15 1.96 -20.08 -7.65
C MET A 15 1.02 -19.12 -8.38
N LEU A 16 1.54 -18.04 -8.98
CA LEU A 16 0.73 -17.13 -9.79
C LEU A 16 0.07 -17.86 -10.97
N PHE A 17 0.78 -18.73 -11.69
CA PHE A 17 0.18 -19.49 -12.81
C PHE A 17 -0.84 -20.52 -12.35
N ILE A 18 -0.57 -21.20 -11.23
CA ILE A 18 -1.50 -22.18 -10.64
C ILE A 18 -2.76 -21.47 -10.18
N CYS A 19 -2.63 -20.45 -9.32
CA CYS A 19 -3.75 -19.68 -8.81
C CYS A 19 -4.53 -19.01 -9.94
N ARG A 20 -3.86 -18.51 -10.99
CA ARG A 20 -4.51 -17.93 -12.16
C ARG A 20 -5.44 -18.91 -12.89
N LYS A 21 -5.06 -20.19 -13.01
CA LYS A 21 -5.92 -21.22 -13.61
C LYS A 21 -7.13 -21.51 -12.70
N LEU A 22 -6.88 -21.71 -11.41
CA LEU A 22 -7.91 -21.99 -10.41
C LEU A 22 -8.93 -20.85 -10.31
N ALA A 23 -8.44 -19.61 -10.25
CA ALA A 23 -9.25 -18.41 -10.16
C ALA A 23 -10.25 -18.27 -11.32
N LYS A 24 -9.86 -18.64 -12.54
CA LYS A 24 -10.78 -18.66 -13.68
C LYS A 24 -11.87 -19.72 -13.53
N ALA A 25 -11.52 -20.90 -12.98
CA ALA A 25 -12.47 -21.99 -12.77
C ALA A 25 -13.49 -21.67 -11.67
N VAL A 26 -13.05 -21.06 -10.56
CA VAL A 26 -13.94 -20.66 -9.45
C VAL A 26 -14.55 -19.28 -9.65
N GLY A 27 -14.14 -18.55 -10.69
CA GLY A 27 -14.55 -17.18 -11.02
C GLY A 27 -14.11 -16.11 -10.02
N LEU A 28 -12.94 -16.29 -9.40
CA LEU A 28 -12.23 -15.27 -8.61
C LEU A 28 -11.51 -14.32 -9.56
N VAL A 29 -12.29 -13.52 -10.27
CA VAL A 29 -11.82 -12.71 -11.40
C VAL A 29 -12.50 -11.35 -11.43
N ASP A 30 -11.74 -10.34 -11.80
CA ASP A 30 -12.27 -9.02 -12.08
C ASP A 30 -12.84 -8.98 -13.49
N LYS A 31 -14.13 -8.65 -13.58
CA LYS A 31 -14.85 -8.50 -14.85
C LYS A 31 -14.91 -7.01 -15.22
N PRO A 32 -14.75 -6.66 -16.50
CA PRO A 32 -15.01 -5.30 -16.96
C PRO A 32 -16.45 -4.94 -16.61
N ASN A 33 -16.64 -3.80 -15.98
CA ASN A 33 -17.95 -3.22 -15.73
C ASN A 33 -17.93 -1.78 -16.28
N ALA A 34 -19.08 -1.10 -16.38
CA ALA A 34 -19.19 0.29 -16.88
C ALA A 34 -18.28 1.31 -16.15
N ARG A 35 -17.58 0.88 -15.08
CA ARG A 35 -16.68 1.63 -14.23
C ARG A 35 -15.18 1.28 -14.39
N LYS A 36 -14.80 0.19 -15.08
CA LYS A 36 -13.41 -0.32 -15.13
C LYS A 36 -12.87 -0.37 -16.57
N HIS A 37 -11.78 0.36 -16.84
CA HIS A 37 -11.14 0.48 -18.16
C HIS A 37 -10.12 -0.65 -18.42
N HIS A 38 -10.56 -1.91 -18.40
CA HIS A 38 -9.73 -3.02 -18.88
C HIS A 38 -10.54 -3.93 -19.80
N GLN A 39 -9.85 -4.56 -20.77
CA GLN A 39 -10.46 -5.54 -21.66
C GLN A 39 -10.15 -6.95 -21.19
N GLY A 40 -11.19 -7.76 -21.02
CA GLY A 40 -11.09 -9.16 -20.63
C GLY A 40 -11.19 -9.40 -19.12
N VAL A 41 -11.18 -10.67 -18.74
CA VAL A 41 -11.34 -11.12 -17.35
C VAL A 41 -9.96 -11.26 -16.71
N ILE A 42 -9.66 -10.48 -15.67
CA ILE A 42 -8.34 -10.44 -15.01
C ILE A 42 -8.42 -11.17 -13.65
N PRO A 43 -7.64 -12.25 -13.42
CA PRO A 43 -7.68 -12.99 -12.15
C PRO A 43 -7.15 -12.21 -10.94
N LEU A 44 -7.86 -12.31 -9.81
CA LEU A 44 -7.54 -11.68 -8.52
C LEU A 44 -6.72 -12.66 -7.66
N VAL A 45 -5.42 -12.81 -7.95
CA VAL A 45 -4.61 -13.91 -7.39
C VAL A 45 -3.27 -13.48 -6.80
N GLY A 46 -2.86 -12.23 -7.00
CA GLY A 46 -1.54 -11.74 -6.56
C GLY A 46 -1.28 -12.02 -5.08
N GLY A 47 -2.22 -11.61 -4.23
CA GLY A 47 -2.15 -11.81 -2.79
C GLY A 47 -2.06 -13.25 -2.34
N VAL A 48 -2.98 -14.07 -2.84
CA VAL A 48 -3.05 -15.49 -2.49
C VAL A 48 -1.76 -16.21 -2.89
N SER A 49 -1.20 -15.91 -4.07
CA SER A 49 0.06 -16.50 -4.52
C SER A 49 1.25 -16.09 -3.66
N ILE A 50 1.34 -14.82 -3.26
CA ILE A 50 2.40 -14.34 -2.34
C ILE A 50 2.26 -15.05 -0.99
N PHE A 51 1.05 -15.10 -0.42
CA PHE A 51 0.80 -15.73 0.87
C PHE A 51 1.13 -17.22 0.88
N LEU A 52 0.67 -17.97 -0.13
CA LEU A 52 0.96 -19.40 -0.27
C LEU A 52 2.47 -19.65 -0.44
N THR A 53 3.17 -18.76 -1.16
CA THR A 53 4.63 -18.83 -1.29
C THR A 53 5.31 -18.71 0.07
N LEU A 54 4.90 -17.75 0.89
CA LEU A 54 5.46 -17.56 2.24
C LEU A 54 5.18 -18.77 3.14
N ILE A 55 3.99 -19.38 3.05
CA ILE A 55 3.68 -20.62 3.77
C ILE A 55 4.65 -21.74 3.36
N VAL A 56 4.76 -22.00 2.05
CA VAL A 56 5.63 -23.06 1.51
C VAL A 56 7.09 -22.82 1.92
N THR A 57 7.56 -21.58 1.83
CA THR A 57 8.91 -21.22 2.27
C THR A 57 9.10 -21.42 3.76
N SER A 58 8.10 -21.11 4.60
CA SER A 58 8.20 -21.29 6.05
C SER A 58 8.32 -22.77 6.44
N PHE A 59 7.67 -23.67 5.70
CA PHE A 59 7.79 -25.11 5.92
C PHE A 59 9.11 -25.70 5.41
N LEU A 60 9.62 -25.22 4.26
CA LEU A 60 10.83 -25.77 3.64
C LEU A 60 12.13 -25.13 4.16
N PHE A 61 12.04 -23.93 4.73
CA PHE A 61 13.16 -23.20 5.33
C PHE A 61 12.84 -22.79 6.78
N PRO A 62 12.50 -23.75 7.68
CA PRO A 62 12.10 -23.45 9.05
C PRO A 62 13.19 -22.71 9.85
N GLN A 63 14.45 -22.90 9.48
CA GLN A 63 15.61 -22.22 10.05
C GLN A 63 15.57 -20.69 9.89
N LEU A 64 14.83 -20.17 8.90
CA LEU A 64 14.71 -18.73 8.67
C LEU A 64 13.73 -18.05 9.64
N LYS A 65 13.03 -18.82 10.50
CA LYS A 65 12.06 -18.33 11.50
C LYS A 65 11.15 -17.22 10.96
N VAL A 66 10.76 -17.38 9.70
CA VAL A 66 10.20 -16.31 8.86
C VAL A 66 8.94 -15.71 9.47
N VAL A 67 8.11 -16.55 10.10
CA VAL A 67 6.80 -16.17 10.63
C VAL A 67 6.47 -16.97 11.89
N SER A 68 5.83 -16.31 12.85
CA SER A 68 5.25 -17.01 14.00
C SER A 68 3.97 -17.77 13.60
N PRO A 69 3.61 -18.86 14.30
CA PRO A 69 2.33 -19.54 14.08
C PRO A 69 1.13 -18.58 14.19
N LEU A 70 1.17 -17.64 15.14
CA LEU A 70 0.14 -16.62 15.33
C LEU A 70 0.01 -15.73 14.08
N PHE A 71 1.12 -15.28 13.50
CA PHE A 71 1.11 -14.51 12.26
C PHE A 71 0.42 -15.29 11.14
N ILE A 72 0.79 -16.55 10.93
CA ILE A 72 0.19 -17.40 9.89
C ILE A 72 -1.32 -17.54 10.12
N SER A 73 -1.76 -17.82 11.36
CA SER A 73 -3.19 -17.97 11.67
C SER A 73 -3.98 -16.70 11.35
N CYS A 74 -3.50 -15.53 11.80
CA CYS A 74 -4.14 -14.25 11.53
C CYS A 74 -4.14 -13.92 10.03
N ALA A 75 -3.01 -14.10 9.36
CA ALA A 75 -2.89 -13.88 7.92
C ALA A 75 -3.80 -14.82 7.11
N THR A 76 -3.93 -16.10 7.48
CA THR A 76 -4.85 -17.03 6.83
C THR A 76 -6.29 -16.52 6.92
N ILE A 77 -6.75 -16.11 8.10
CA ILE A 77 -8.12 -15.60 8.28
C ILE A 77 -8.35 -14.37 7.41
N LEU A 78 -7.39 -13.43 7.36
CA LEU A 78 -7.49 -12.21 6.56
C LEU A 78 -7.45 -12.49 5.06
N VAL A 79 -6.58 -13.38 4.59
CA VAL A 79 -6.51 -13.80 3.18
C VAL A 79 -7.80 -14.49 2.77
N VAL A 80 -8.33 -15.42 3.57
CA VAL A 80 -9.61 -16.07 3.32
C VAL A 80 -10.74 -15.05 3.27
N THR A 81 -10.76 -14.10 4.21
CA THR A 81 -11.74 -13.01 4.23
C THR A 81 -11.69 -12.19 2.94
N GLY A 82 -10.49 -11.81 2.49
CA GLY A 82 -10.34 -11.05 1.25
C GLY A 82 -10.65 -11.87 -0.01
N VAL A 83 -10.42 -13.19 -0.02
CA VAL A 83 -10.87 -14.06 -1.13
C VAL A 83 -12.39 -14.14 -1.19
N ILE A 84 -13.05 -14.23 -0.03
CA ILE A 84 -14.52 -14.19 0.07
C ILE A 84 -15.02 -12.82 -0.40
N ASP A 85 -14.37 -11.73 -0.02
CA ASP A 85 -14.70 -10.36 -0.45
C ASP A 85 -14.56 -10.19 -1.96
N ASP A 86 -13.43 -10.62 -2.54
CA ASP A 86 -13.15 -10.60 -3.98
C ASP A 86 -14.21 -11.36 -4.79
N ARG A 87 -14.88 -12.36 -4.19
CA ARG A 87 -15.91 -13.17 -4.86
C ARG A 87 -17.34 -12.66 -4.61
N TYR A 88 -17.64 -12.22 -3.39
CA TYR A 88 -19.02 -11.97 -2.95
C TYR A 88 -19.30 -10.51 -2.55
N ASP A 89 -18.30 -9.62 -2.59
CA ASP A 89 -18.40 -8.21 -2.20
C ASP A 89 -19.02 -8.05 -0.81
N ILE A 90 -18.30 -8.50 0.22
CA ILE A 90 -18.84 -8.56 1.59
C ILE A 90 -18.95 -7.16 2.19
N SER A 91 -19.91 -6.99 3.11
CA SER A 91 -20.13 -5.68 3.73
C SER A 91 -18.88 -5.18 4.47
N PHE A 92 -18.60 -3.87 4.37
CA PHE A 92 -17.48 -3.24 5.09
C PHE A 92 -17.56 -3.46 6.61
N LYS A 93 -18.77 -3.60 7.17
CA LYS A 93 -18.97 -3.89 8.59
C LYS A 93 -18.39 -5.26 8.97
N ALA A 94 -18.62 -6.28 8.16
CA ALA A 94 -18.06 -7.61 8.39
C ALA A 94 -16.52 -7.57 8.34
N ARG A 95 -15.95 -6.84 7.38
CA ARG A 95 -14.49 -6.64 7.29
C ARG A 95 -13.92 -5.98 8.53
N LEU A 96 -14.55 -4.90 9.02
CA LEU A 96 -14.12 -4.21 10.24
C LEU A 96 -14.22 -5.10 11.48
N ILE A 97 -15.27 -5.92 11.61
CA ILE A 97 -15.40 -6.86 12.73
C ILE A 97 -14.26 -7.88 12.70
N ILE A 98 -13.97 -8.48 11.55
CA ILE A 98 -12.88 -9.45 11.41
C ILE A 98 -11.53 -8.81 11.71
N GLN A 99 -11.24 -7.62 11.14
CA GLN A 99 -10.00 -6.89 11.43
C GLN A 99 -9.88 -6.51 12.91
N THR A 100 -10.98 -6.17 13.58
CA THR A 100 -11.01 -5.90 15.03
C THR A 100 -10.68 -7.16 15.82
N ILE A 101 -11.31 -8.31 15.51
CA ILE A 101 -11.03 -9.58 16.17
C ILE A 101 -9.55 -9.96 16.00
N ILE A 102 -9.02 -9.86 14.79
CA ILE A 102 -7.60 -10.14 14.51
C ILE A 102 -6.69 -9.20 15.30
N SER A 103 -7.05 -7.92 15.39
CA SER A 103 -6.31 -6.94 16.19
C SER A 103 -6.28 -7.31 17.67
N LEU A 104 -7.41 -7.71 18.23
CA LEU A 104 -7.50 -8.14 19.64
C LEU A 104 -6.71 -9.42 19.91
N VAL A 105 -6.74 -10.38 19.00
CA VAL A 105 -5.93 -11.61 19.09
C VAL A 105 -4.44 -11.27 19.03
N MET A 106 -4.04 -10.36 18.13
CA MET A 106 -2.66 -9.91 17.99
C MET A 106 -2.14 -9.22 19.26
N ILE A 107 -2.99 -8.42 19.92
CA ILE A 107 -2.67 -7.77 21.19
C ILE A 107 -2.60 -8.81 22.33
N GLY A 108 -3.66 -9.59 22.54
CA GLY A 108 -3.79 -10.46 23.70
C GLY A 108 -2.89 -11.70 23.67
N VAL A 109 -2.69 -12.30 22.49
CA VAL A 109 -1.86 -13.52 22.33
C VAL A 109 -0.46 -13.16 21.87
N GLY A 110 -0.33 -12.18 20.97
CA GLY A 110 0.95 -11.81 20.38
C GLY A 110 1.75 -10.80 21.19
N ASN A 111 1.15 -10.20 22.23
CA ASN A 111 1.68 -9.07 22.98
C ASN A 111 2.20 -7.95 22.05
N LYS A 112 1.48 -7.72 20.94
CA LYS A 112 1.83 -6.72 19.92
C LYS A 112 0.86 -5.56 20.02
N SER A 113 1.21 -4.60 20.87
CA SER A 113 0.45 -3.38 21.05
C SER A 113 1.38 -2.17 21.04
N LEU A 114 0.83 -1.04 20.62
CA LEU A 114 1.46 0.26 20.76
C LEU A 114 1.30 0.71 22.21
N HIS A 115 2.36 0.61 23.00
CA HIS A 115 2.36 0.97 24.42
C HIS A 115 2.91 2.38 24.66
N SER A 116 3.76 2.86 23.76
CA SER A 116 4.30 4.21 23.79
C SER A 116 4.19 4.86 22.42
N LEU A 117 3.83 6.14 22.40
CA LEU A 117 3.90 6.97 21.19
C LEU A 117 5.26 7.66 21.04
N GLY A 118 6.18 7.48 21.99
CA GLY A 118 7.47 8.17 22.04
C GLY A 118 7.33 9.63 22.50
N TYR A 119 8.31 10.45 22.13
CA TYR A 119 8.44 11.85 22.56
C TYR A 119 7.74 12.83 21.59
N LEU A 120 6.46 12.61 21.27
CA LEU A 120 5.73 13.39 20.26
C LEU A 120 5.40 14.83 20.68
N MET A 121 5.26 15.10 21.98
CA MET A 121 4.77 16.39 22.51
C MET A 121 5.77 17.03 23.48
N GLY A 122 7.08 16.91 23.21
CA GLY A 122 8.13 17.53 24.02
C GLY A 122 9.11 16.51 24.60
N SER A 123 9.48 16.71 25.87
CA SER A 123 10.54 15.97 26.55
C SER A 123 10.09 14.69 27.23
N ASP A 124 8.78 14.47 27.39
CA ASP A 124 8.24 13.33 28.11
C ASP A 124 7.73 12.26 27.15
N VAL A 125 7.94 10.98 27.51
CA VAL A 125 7.40 9.84 26.78
C VAL A 125 5.89 9.82 26.97
N ILE A 126 5.15 9.72 25.86
CA ILE A 126 3.71 9.49 25.91
C ILE A 126 3.44 8.00 26.03
N GLU A 127 3.38 7.52 27.27
CA GLU A 127 2.94 6.17 27.59
C GLU A 127 1.41 6.06 27.53
N LEU A 128 0.93 4.95 26.96
CA LEU A 128 -0.49 4.70 26.82
C LEU A 128 -0.97 3.81 27.97
N SER A 129 -2.08 4.22 28.60
CA SER A 129 -2.84 3.31 29.46
C SER A 129 -3.22 2.04 28.69
N VAL A 130 -3.44 0.92 29.37
CA VAL A 130 -3.83 -0.35 28.72
C VAL A 130 -5.05 -0.16 27.81
N ALA A 131 -6.06 0.59 28.25
CA ALA A 131 -7.25 0.87 27.45
C ALA A 131 -6.92 1.69 26.19
N SER A 132 -6.14 2.76 26.35
CA SER A 132 -5.72 3.60 25.23
C SER A 132 -4.84 2.83 24.23
N SER A 133 -3.93 2.00 24.74
CA SER A 133 -3.04 1.15 23.95
C SER A 133 -3.85 0.19 23.08
N VAL A 134 -4.84 -0.50 23.65
CA VAL A 134 -5.72 -1.41 22.89
C VAL A 134 -6.47 -0.64 21.80
N VAL A 135 -7.12 0.47 22.14
CA VAL A 135 -7.93 1.23 21.17
C VAL A 135 -7.07 1.79 20.04
N ILE A 136 -5.94 2.42 20.36
CA ILE A 136 -5.05 3.02 19.36
C ILE A 136 -4.41 1.93 18.50
N THR A 137 -4.04 0.79 19.08
CA THR A 137 -3.49 -0.34 18.31
C THR A 137 -4.52 -0.90 17.34
N VAL A 138 -5.76 -1.14 17.78
CA VAL A 138 -6.84 -1.62 16.91
C VAL A 138 -7.09 -0.64 15.76
N LEU A 139 -7.18 0.65 16.06
CA LEU A 139 -7.36 1.69 15.03
C LEU A 139 -6.16 1.76 14.08
N GLY A 140 -4.94 1.61 14.59
CA GLY A 140 -3.71 1.58 13.79
C GLY A 140 -3.65 0.38 12.83
N ILE A 141 -4.03 -0.81 13.32
CA ILE A 141 -4.10 -2.03 12.50
C ILE A 141 -5.15 -1.89 11.41
N ILE A 142 -6.38 -1.50 11.77
CA ILE A 142 -7.46 -1.26 10.80
C ILE A 142 -7.05 -0.18 9.80
N GLY A 143 -6.47 0.92 10.28
CA GLY A 143 -6.01 2.03 9.46
C GLY A 143 -4.96 1.61 8.45
N ALA A 144 -3.92 0.89 8.87
CA ALA A 144 -2.86 0.41 7.98
C ALA A 144 -3.39 -0.60 6.96
N ILE A 145 -4.21 -1.56 7.37
CA ILE A 145 -4.84 -2.53 6.46
C ILE A 145 -5.65 -1.79 5.37
N ASN A 146 -6.50 -0.85 5.79
CA ASN A 146 -7.32 -0.09 4.84
C ASN A 146 -6.50 0.88 3.98
N ALA A 147 -5.40 1.43 4.50
CA ALA A 147 -4.52 2.30 3.73
C ALA A 147 -3.92 1.57 2.53
N PHE A 148 -3.39 0.35 2.72
CA PHE A 148 -2.87 -0.45 1.61
C PHE A 148 -3.98 -0.99 0.71
N ASN A 149 -5.15 -1.37 1.25
CA ASN A 149 -6.32 -1.76 0.45
C ASN A 149 -6.79 -0.64 -0.50
N MET A 150 -6.74 0.62 -0.06
CA MET A 150 -7.22 1.77 -0.83
C MET A 150 -6.25 2.28 -1.90
N VAL A 151 -4.98 1.89 -1.85
CA VAL A 151 -3.94 2.39 -2.78
C VAL A 151 -4.00 1.74 -4.17
N ASP A 152 -4.57 0.55 -4.29
CA ASP A 152 -4.53 -0.26 -5.52
C ASP A 152 -5.45 0.30 -6.62
N GLY A 153 -4.96 1.27 -7.40
CA GLY A 153 -5.72 1.90 -8.49
C GLY A 153 -5.04 2.00 -9.85
N ILE A 154 -3.72 1.79 -9.92
CA ILE A 154 -2.99 1.60 -11.18
C ILE A 154 -2.08 0.38 -11.08
N ASP A 155 -1.81 -0.24 -12.23
CA ASP A 155 -0.91 -1.39 -12.33
C ASP A 155 0.45 -1.09 -11.67
N GLY A 156 0.85 -1.96 -10.75
CA GLY A 156 2.13 -1.96 -10.05
C GLY A 156 2.13 -1.16 -8.75
N LEU A 157 1.12 -0.32 -8.47
CA LEU A 157 1.20 0.67 -7.39
C LEU A 157 1.22 0.06 -6.00
N LEU A 158 0.29 -0.84 -5.69
CA LEU A 158 0.28 -1.50 -4.38
C LEU A 158 1.59 -2.27 -4.14
N GLY A 159 2.02 -3.06 -5.11
CA GLY A 159 3.26 -3.83 -5.02
C GLY A 159 4.51 -2.95 -4.90
N GLY A 160 4.55 -1.83 -5.63
CA GLY A 160 5.63 -0.85 -5.54
C GLY A 160 5.72 -0.19 -4.16
N LEU A 161 4.61 0.35 -3.65
CA LEU A 161 4.57 1.00 -2.33
C LEU A 161 4.83 0.03 -1.18
N ALA A 162 4.31 -1.19 -1.28
CA ALA A 162 4.64 -2.26 -0.34
C ALA A 162 6.14 -2.63 -0.41
N SER A 163 6.73 -2.68 -1.60
CA SER A 163 8.17 -2.98 -1.77
C SER A 163 9.04 -1.91 -1.13
N VAL A 164 8.67 -0.62 -1.26
CA VAL A 164 9.35 0.48 -0.57
C VAL A 164 9.25 0.30 0.95
N THR A 165 8.06 -0.02 1.46
CA THR A 165 7.82 -0.18 2.90
C THR A 165 8.61 -1.36 3.48
N PHE A 166 8.55 -2.55 2.86
CA PHE A 166 9.31 -3.71 3.30
C PHE A 166 10.81 -3.53 3.08
N GLY A 167 11.25 -2.84 2.03
CA GLY A 167 12.65 -2.49 1.83
C GLY A 167 13.18 -1.59 2.94
N ALA A 168 12.41 -0.56 3.33
CA ALA A 168 12.72 0.33 4.44
C ALA A 168 12.79 -0.42 5.78
N LEU A 169 11.78 -1.23 6.10
CA LEU A 169 11.77 -2.08 7.29
C LEU A 169 12.95 -3.06 7.30
N GLY A 170 13.20 -3.74 6.18
CA GLY A 170 14.29 -4.69 6.05
C GLY A 170 15.66 -4.05 6.25
N PHE A 171 15.86 -2.85 5.70
CA PHE A 171 17.06 -2.05 5.93
C PHE A 171 17.26 -1.73 7.42
N VAL A 172 16.21 -1.24 8.09
CA VAL A 172 16.34 -0.84 9.50
C VAL A 172 16.51 -2.05 10.43
N PHE A 173 15.84 -3.17 10.15
CA PHE A 173 16.10 -4.42 10.87
C PHE A 173 17.55 -4.90 10.69
N LEU A 174 18.10 -4.79 9.47
CA LEU A 174 19.45 -5.23 9.16
C LEU A 174 20.51 -4.43 9.93
N ILE A 175 20.43 -3.09 9.91
CA ILE A 175 21.42 -2.24 10.59
C ILE A 175 21.34 -2.36 12.12
N ASN A 176 20.19 -2.78 12.66
CA ASN A 176 19.99 -3.04 14.09
C ASN A 176 20.26 -4.50 14.48
N GLY A 177 20.84 -5.31 13.58
CA GLY A 177 21.24 -6.69 13.86
C GLY A 177 20.12 -7.73 13.84
N ASN A 178 18.86 -7.34 13.57
CA ASN A 178 17.73 -8.25 13.46
C ASN A 178 17.65 -8.87 12.06
N THR A 179 18.58 -9.79 11.79
CA THR A 179 18.77 -10.39 10.47
C THR A 179 17.56 -11.22 10.03
N ASP A 180 16.87 -11.89 10.97
CA ASP A 180 15.71 -12.74 10.65
C ASP A 180 14.54 -11.92 10.06
N LEU A 181 14.19 -10.79 10.70
CA LEU A 181 13.15 -9.89 10.18
C LEU A 181 13.58 -9.15 8.91
N ALA A 182 14.87 -8.82 8.79
CA ALA A 182 15.41 -8.24 7.56
C ALA A 182 15.27 -9.21 6.38
N ILE A 183 15.62 -10.48 6.58
CA ILE A 183 15.43 -11.54 5.59
C ILE A 183 13.94 -11.70 5.27
N PHE A 184 13.07 -11.74 6.29
CA PHE A 184 11.62 -11.87 6.05
C PHE A 184 11.08 -10.74 5.16
N CYS A 185 11.45 -9.49 5.43
CA CYS A 185 11.10 -8.35 4.57
C CYS A 185 11.60 -8.57 3.13
N GLY A 186 12.85 -8.99 2.97
CA GLY A 186 13.44 -9.29 1.66
C GLY A 186 12.72 -10.43 0.92
N LEU A 187 12.30 -11.49 1.62
CA LEU A 187 11.54 -12.59 1.03
C LEU A 187 10.16 -12.11 0.56
N ILE A 188 9.48 -11.23 1.30
CA ILE A 188 8.20 -10.65 0.86
C ILE A 188 8.38 -9.83 -0.42
N VAL A 189 9.38 -8.94 -0.46
CA VAL A 189 9.70 -8.15 -1.68
C VAL A 189 9.97 -9.09 -2.85
N THR A 190 10.75 -10.15 -2.62
CA THR A 190 11.09 -11.13 -3.66
C THR A 190 9.88 -11.93 -4.13
N ALA A 191 8.97 -12.32 -3.23
CA ALA A 191 7.72 -12.98 -3.57
C ALA A 191 6.78 -12.06 -4.35
N MET A 192 6.83 -10.75 -4.12
CA MET A 192 6.02 -9.76 -4.83
C MET A 192 6.52 -9.44 -6.24
N MET A 193 7.81 -9.62 -6.52
CA MET A 193 8.39 -9.29 -7.84
C MET A 193 7.66 -9.97 -9.01
N PRO A 194 7.44 -11.31 -9.02
CA PRO A 194 6.61 -11.97 -10.03
C PRO A 194 5.22 -11.34 -10.24
N TYR A 195 4.56 -10.99 -9.14
CA TYR A 195 3.24 -10.34 -9.18
C TYR A 195 3.33 -8.96 -9.84
N ILE A 196 4.27 -8.12 -9.41
CA ILE A 196 4.47 -6.75 -9.94
C ILE A 196 4.70 -6.80 -11.46
N LEU A 197 5.56 -7.72 -11.92
CA LEU A 197 5.86 -7.89 -13.35
C LEU A 197 4.58 -8.25 -14.13
N LEU A 198 3.87 -9.31 -13.72
CA LEU A 198 2.66 -9.75 -14.41
C LEU A 198 1.52 -8.74 -14.30
N ASN A 199 1.41 -8.01 -13.20
CA ASN A 199 0.43 -6.96 -13.00
C ASN A 199 0.65 -5.78 -13.97
N MET A 200 1.91 -5.39 -14.21
CA MET A 200 2.29 -4.43 -15.25
C MET A 200 2.21 -5.00 -16.68
N GLY A 201 1.94 -6.31 -16.84
CA GLY A 201 1.86 -6.98 -18.13
C GLY A 201 3.22 -7.31 -18.76
N PHE A 202 4.29 -7.35 -17.97
CA PHE A 202 5.65 -7.69 -18.41
C PHE A 202 6.10 -9.04 -17.80
N PRO A 203 6.95 -9.85 -18.47
CA PRO A 203 7.34 -9.76 -19.89
C PRO A 203 6.33 -10.42 -20.84
N LEU A 204 5.38 -11.20 -20.32
CA LEU A 204 4.51 -12.08 -21.11
C LEU A 204 3.31 -11.37 -21.77
N GLY A 205 3.19 -10.06 -21.61
CA GLY A 205 2.10 -9.25 -22.15
C GLY A 205 0.84 -9.25 -21.31
N ARG A 206 -0.12 -8.39 -21.70
CA ARG A 206 -1.40 -8.19 -20.99
C ARG A 206 -2.26 -9.45 -20.87
N ARG A 207 -2.03 -10.45 -21.74
CA ARG A 207 -2.74 -11.74 -21.67
C ARG A 207 -2.53 -12.41 -20.31
N PHE A 208 -1.36 -12.30 -19.71
CA PHE A 208 -1.01 -12.95 -18.44
C PHE A 208 -1.23 -12.08 -17.21
N LYS A 209 -1.84 -10.91 -17.39
CA LYS A 209 -2.10 -9.96 -16.32
C LYS A 209 -2.94 -10.56 -15.19
N VAL A 210 -2.57 -10.21 -13.98
CA VAL A 210 -3.22 -10.59 -12.72
C VAL A 210 -3.33 -9.35 -11.83
N PHE A 211 -4.31 -9.34 -10.95
CA PHE A 211 -4.50 -8.29 -9.94
C PHE A 211 -4.26 -8.82 -8.54
N MET A 212 -4.00 -7.91 -7.60
CA MET A 212 -3.71 -8.24 -6.21
C MET A 212 -4.89 -8.95 -5.56
N GLY A 213 -6.10 -8.41 -5.78
CA GLY A 213 -7.30 -8.76 -5.02
C GLY A 213 -7.30 -8.13 -3.62
N ASP A 214 -8.47 -8.05 -3.00
CA ASP A 214 -8.64 -7.64 -1.62
C ASP A 214 -7.94 -8.60 -0.66
N ALA A 215 -7.88 -9.90 -0.99
CA ALA A 215 -7.07 -10.89 -0.27
C ALA A 215 -5.62 -10.44 -0.09
N GLY A 216 -5.01 -9.91 -1.16
CA GLY A 216 -3.62 -9.51 -1.14
C GLY A 216 -3.37 -8.18 -0.48
N SER A 217 -4.20 -7.19 -0.77
CA SER A 217 -4.01 -5.86 -0.21
C SER A 217 -4.24 -5.83 1.30
N ILE A 218 -5.22 -6.60 1.80
CA ILE A 218 -5.43 -6.82 3.24
C ILE A 218 -4.23 -7.53 3.87
N PHE A 219 -3.74 -8.61 3.24
CA PHE A 219 -2.59 -9.36 3.73
C PHE A 219 -1.32 -8.50 3.82
N ILE A 220 -1.05 -7.70 2.78
CA ILE A 220 0.10 -6.79 2.75
C ILE A 220 -0.03 -5.72 3.83
N GLY A 221 -1.18 -5.06 3.95
CA GLY A 221 -1.40 -4.04 4.99
C GLY A 221 -1.26 -4.61 6.41
N PHE A 222 -1.77 -5.82 6.64
CA PHE A 222 -1.58 -6.54 7.92
C PHE A 222 -0.11 -6.85 8.19
N THR A 223 0.61 -7.35 7.19
CA THR A 223 2.03 -7.70 7.34
C THR A 223 2.88 -6.46 7.61
N VAL A 224 2.56 -5.33 6.96
CA VAL A 224 3.20 -4.04 7.21
C VAL A 224 3.00 -3.61 8.66
N ILE A 225 1.76 -3.55 9.16
CA ILE A 225 1.53 -3.08 10.53
C ILE A 225 2.07 -4.04 11.59
N TRP A 226 2.05 -5.35 11.33
CA TRP A 226 2.70 -6.34 12.18
C TRP A 226 4.19 -6.05 12.35
N LEU A 227 4.89 -5.80 11.24
CA LEU A 227 6.32 -5.50 11.26
C LEU A 227 6.64 -4.11 11.80
N LEU A 228 5.78 -3.11 11.59
CA LEU A 228 5.96 -1.78 12.19
C LEU A 228 5.83 -1.84 13.72
N ILE A 229 4.86 -2.60 14.25
CA ILE A 229 4.73 -2.79 15.70
C ILE A 229 5.94 -3.56 16.24
N GLU A 230 6.42 -4.59 15.52
CA GLU A 230 7.65 -5.28 15.90
C GLU A 230 8.88 -4.36 15.90
N ALA A 231 9.00 -3.48 14.89
CA ALA A 231 10.11 -2.55 14.75
C ALA A 231 10.10 -1.42 15.79
N THR A 232 8.93 -1.07 16.33
CA THR A 232 8.75 0.05 17.25
C THR A 232 8.56 -0.36 18.71
N GLN A 233 8.03 -1.56 18.95
CA GLN A 233 7.62 -2.04 20.28
C GLN A 233 8.11 -3.47 20.56
N GLY A 234 8.97 -4.03 19.69
CA GLY A 234 9.49 -5.38 19.84
C GLY A 234 10.22 -5.57 21.18
N PRO A 235 10.08 -6.73 21.84
CA PRO A 235 10.62 -6.96 23.18
C PRO A 235 12.16 -7.03 23.24
N ASN A 236 12.81 -7.32 22.11
CA ASN A 236 14.25 -7.54 22.04
C ASN A 236 14.99 -6.31 21.54
N VAL A 237 14.55 -5.78 20.40
CA VAL A 237 15.15 -4.63 19.72
C VAL A 237 13.99 -3.79 19.21
N THR A 238 14.07 -2.48 19.43
CA THR A 238 13.17 -1.49 18.83
C THR A 238 13.96 -0.66 17.81
N PRO A 239 14.13 -1.18 16.56
CA PRO A 239 14.94 -0.55 15.53
C PRO A 239 14.57 0.90 15.18
N ILE A 240 13.32 1.30 15.38
CA ILE A 240 12.83 2.64 15.04
C ILE A 240 11.89 3.18 16.12
N ARG A 241 11.80 4.51 16.20
CA ARG A 241 10.79 5.20 17.03
C ARG A 241 9.40 5.16 16.35
N PRO A 242 8.28 5.18 17.11
CA PRO A 242 6.93 5.12 16.55
C PRO A 242 6.65 6.17 15.46
N VAL A 243 7.17 7.39 15.61
CA VAL A 243 7.00 8.43 14.59
C VAL A 243 7.63 8.03 13.24
N THR A 244 8.76 7.33 13.24
CA THR A 244 9.47 6.88 12.04
C THR A 244 8.64 5.88 11.24
N ALA A 245 7.81 5.08 11.90
CA ALA A 245 6.87 4.18 11.23
C ALA A 245 5.85 4.95 10.36
N LEU A 246 5.41 6.14 10.78
CA LEU A 246 4.50 6.98 9.98
C LEU A 246 5.13 7.42 8.66
N TRP A 247 6.43 7.73 8.67
CA TRP A 247 7.18 8.14 7.48
C TRP A 247 7.34 6.99 6.48
N MET A 248 7.51 5.75 6.96
CA MET A 248 7.65 4.57 6.10
C MET A 248 6.37 4.24 5.30
N ILE A 249 5.19 4.51 5.87
CA ILE A 249 3.89 4.27 5.22
C ILE A 249 3.16 5.57 4.84
N ALA A 250 3.90 6.68 4.77
CA ALA A 250 3.33 8.02 4.65
C ALA A 250 2.35 8.14 3.48
N ILE A 251 2.74 7.69 2.29
CA ILE A 251 1.92 7.84 1.08
C ILE A 251 0.58 7.09 1.17
N PRO A 252 0.53 5.77 1.44
CA PRO A 252 -0.73 5.07 1.68
C PRO A 252 -1.59 5.70 2.77
N LEU A 253 -0.97 6.08 3.89
CA LEU A 253 -1.67 6.62 5.06
C LEU A 253 -2.30 7.99 4.75
N MET A 254 -1.52 8.91 4.17
CA MET A 254 -1.96 10.25 3.81
C MET A 254 -3.05 10.25 2.73
N ASP A 255 -2.93 9.40 1.70
CA ASP A 255 -3.94 9.28 0.64
C ASP A 255 -5.27 8.77 1.22
N MET A 256 -5.23 7.70 2.01
CA MET A 256 -6.41 7.15 2.69
C MET A 256 -7.07 8.17 3.63
N ALA A 257 -6.28 8.82 4.50
CA ALA A 257 -6.80 9.81 5.44
C ALA A 257 -7.43 11.01 4.72
N THR A 258 -6.78 11.50 3.66
CA THR A 258 -7.30 12.61 2.83
C THR A 258 -8.66 12.27 2.24
N ILE A 259 -8.80 11.07 1.69
CA ILE A 259 -10.05 10.62 1.06
C ILE A 259 -11.15 10.43 2.10
N MET A 260 -10.83 9.82 3.25
CA MET A 260 -11.80 9.68 4.34
C MET A 260 -12.32 11.03 4.84
N VAL A 261 -11.42 11.99 5.09
CA VAL A 261 -11.80 13.35 5.52
C VAL A 261 -12.69 14.03 4.48
N ARG A 262 -12.38 13.91 3.18
CA ARG A 262 -13.24 14.47 2.12
C ARG A 262 -14.62 13.84 2.06
N ARG A 263 -14.71 12.51 2.25
CA ARG A 263 -16.00 11.81 2.26
C ARG A 263 -16.88 12.30 3.40
N ILE A 264 -16.30 12.40 4.61
CA ILE A 264 -16.98 12.90 5.80
C ILE A 264 -17.48 14.34 5.56
N ARG A 265 -16.64 15.22 4.99
CA ARG A 265 -17.04 16.60 4.65
C ARG A 265 -18.17 16.68 3.62
N LYS A 266 -18.33 15.67 2.77
CA LYS A 266 -19.43 15.55 1.79
C LYS A 266 -20.65 14.79 2.33
N GLY A 267 -20.68 14.44 3.62
CA GLY A 267 -21.78 13.67 4.23
C GLY A 267 -21.83 12.19 3.83
N HIS A 268 -20.75 11.66 3.22
CA HIS A 268 -20.65 10.26 2.84
C HIS A 268 -19.89 9.44 3.88
N SER A 269 -20.17 8.13 3.93
CA SER A 269 -19.40 7.19 4.76
C SER A 269 -17.91 7.19 4.35
N PRO A 270 -16.96 7.22 5.31
CA PRO A 270 -15.53 7.16 5.02
C PRO A 270 -15.11 5.85 4.36
N PHE A 271 -15.92 4.78 4.42
CA PHE A 271 -15.62 3.45 3.87
C PHE A 271 -16.24 3.20 2.48
N LYS A 272 -16.92 4.18 1.87
CA LYS A 272 -17.55 4.04 0.55
C LYS A 272 -16.50 4.19 -0.57
N PRO A 273 -16.42 3.32 -1.60
CA PRO A 273 -15.42 3.44 -2.68
C PRO A 273 -15.48 4.80 -3.39
N ASP A 274 -14.32 5.40 -3.73
CA ASP A 274 -14.20 6.70 -4.40
C ASP A 274 -13.05 6.70 -5.42
N ARG A 275 -12.99 7.72 -6.30
CA ARG A 275 -12.12 7.80 -7.48
C ARG A 275 -11.15 8.99 -7.44
N GLU A 276 -10.78 9.48 -6.26
CA GLU A 276 -9.94 10.69 -6.11
C GLU A 276 -8.65 10.43 -5.34
N HIS A 277 -7.98 9.34 -5.68
CA HIS A 277 -6.64 8.98 -5.20
C HIS A 277 -5.53 9.75 -5.92
N LEU A 278 -4.34 9.80 -5.31
CA LEU A 278 -3.14 10.42 -5.87
C LEU A 278 -2.83 10.01 -7.32
N HIS A 279 -3.05 8.75 -7.69
CA HIS A 279 -2.75 8.30 -9.06
C HIS A 279 -3.68 8.93 -10.11
N HIS A 280 -4.95 9.20 -9.76
CA HIS A 280 -5.88 9.89 -10.67
C HIS A 280 -5.44 11.33 -10.94
N ILE A 281 -4.69 11.92 -10.01
CA ILE A 281 -4.15 13.27 -10.11
C ILE A 281 -3.02 13.31 -11.13
N CYS A 282 -2.08 12.39 -11.03
CA CYS A 282 -1.04 12.21 -12.02
C CYS A 282 -1.64 12.02 -13.42
N GLN A 283 -2.67 11.17 -13.53
CA GLN A 283 -3.38 10.94 -14.80
C GLN A 283 -4.06 12.22 -15.33
N ARG A 284 -4.71 13.02 -14.47
CA ARG A 284 -5.33 14.30 -14.85
C ARG A 284 -4.31 15.37 -15.29
N LEU A 285 -3.07 15.26 -14.84
CA LEU A 285 -1.95 16.10 -15.29
C LEU A 285 -1.34 15.62 -16.61
N GLY A 286 -1.90 14.56 -17.23
CA GLY A 286 -1.42 14.00 -18.50
C GLY A 286 -0.30 12.96 -18.35
N MET A 287 0.03 12.53 -17.12
CA MET A 287 1.06 11.53 -16.90
C MET A 287 0.57 10.12 -17.27
N SER A 288 1.46 9.30 -17.83
CA SER A 288 1.18 7.88 -18.06
C SER A 288 1.11 7.10 -16.74
N ASN A 289 0.45 5.93 -16.74
CA ASN A 289 0.38 5.08 -15.54
C ASN A 289 1.77 4.70 -15.00
N HIS A 290 2.73 4.41 -15.89
CA HIS A 290 4.11 4.09 -15.49
C HIS A 290 4.82 5.29 -14.86
N MET A 291 4.61 6.49 -15.39
CA MET A 291 5.17 7.72 -14.83
C MET A 291 4.55 8.03 -13.46
N ALA A 292 3.23 7.89 -13.32
CA ALA A 292 2.53 8.04 -12.05
C ALA A 292 3.05 7.04 -11.00
N LEU A 293 3.17 5.76 -11.38
CA LEU A 293 3.76 4.71 -10.53
C LEU A 293 5.17 5.10 -10.06
N PHE A 294 6.05 5.47 -10.98
CA PHE A 294 7.42 5.85 -10.67
C PHE A 294 7.48 7.03 -9.70
N ILE A 295 6.73 8.11 -9.97
CA ILE A 295 6.72 9.31 -9.12
C ILE A 295 6.19 8.98 -7.73
N ILE A 296 5.10 8.22 -7.62
CA ILE A 296 4.49 7.89 -6.33
C ILE A 296 5.42 7.00 -5.50
N CYS A 297 6.07 6.00 -6.13
CA CYS A 297 7.08 5.18 -5.47
C CYS A 297 8.32 5.99 -5.08
N LEU A 298 8.77 6.92 -5.92
CA LEU A 298 9.89 7.81 -5.60
C LEU A 298 9.56 8.70 -4.40
N MET A 299 8.37 9.30 -4.37
CA MET A 299 7.89 10.07 -3.21
C MET A 299 7.86 9.22 -1.94
N ALA A 300 7.34 7.99 -2.02
CA ALA A 300 7.33 7.09 -0.88
C ALA A 300 8.74 6.74 -0.40
N SER A 301 9.67 6.46 -1.33
CA SER A 301 11.08 6.19 -1.00
C SER A 301 11.75 7.39 -0.34
N ILE A 302 11.49 8.62 -0.82
CA ILE A 302 11.99 9.84 -0.20
C ILE A 302 11.42 10.00 1.21
N MET A 303 10.11 9.81 1.42
CA MET A 303 9.50 9.90 2.74
C MET A 303 10.07 8.87 3.72
N ALA A 304 10.17 7.61 3.31
CA ALA A 304 10.78 6.57 4.12
C ALA A 304 12.26 6.88 4.43
N GLY A 305 13.02 7.31 3.43
CA GLY A 305 14.42 7.69 3.59
C GLY A 305 14.64 8.86 4.53
N VAL A 306 13.82 9.92 4.44
CA VAL A 306 13.84 11.06 5.38
C VAL A 306 13.52 10.60 6.80
N GLY A 307 12.50 9.76 6.97
CA GLY A 307 12.15 9.20 8.28
C GLY A 307 13.30 8.41 8.90
N ILE A 308 13.91 7.50 8.14
CA ILE A 308 15.06 6.69 8.59
C ILE A 308 16.26 7.58 8.90
N TRP A 309 16.60 8.52 8.03
CA TRP A 309 17.72 9.44 8.22
C TRP A 309 17.52 10.29 9.49
N ALA A 310 16.32 10.84 9.69
CA ALA A 310 15.99 11.62 10.88
C ALA A 310 16.06 10.76 12.16
N ASP A 311 15.70 9.48 12.07
CA ASP A 311 15.85 8.50 13.15
C ASP A 311 17.32 8.24 13.50
N MET A 312 18.15 7.93 12.50
CA MET A 312 19.58 7.64 12.67
C MET A 312 20.38 8.85 13.16
N THR A 313 19.94 10.07 12.83
CA THR A 313 20.57 11.32 13.27
C THR A 313 19.98 11.86 14.57
N LEU A 314 19.07 11.11 15.21
CA LEU A 314 18.44 11.46 16.48
C LEU A 314 17.69 12.80 16.46
N VAL A 315 17.10 13.16 15.31
CA VAL A 315 16.19 14.32 15.23
C VAL A 315 15.05 14.09 16.22
N SER A 316 14.65 15.15 16.93
CA SER A 316 13.55 15.09 17.90
C SER A 316 12.27 14.53 17.25
N GLU A 317 11.61 13.59 17.95
CA GLU A 317 10.37 12.98 17.48
C GLU A 317 9.26 14.01 17.27
N SER A 318 9.21 15.05 18.10
CA SER A 318 8.29 16.18 17.95
C SER A 318 8.52 16.91 16.62
N ILE A 319 9.78 17.14 16.23
CA ILE A 319 10.13 17.77 14.94
C ILE A 319 9.72 16.86 13.78
N MET A 320 10.00 15.56 13.88
CA MET A 320 9.58 14.58 12.86
C MET A 320 8.06 14.54 12.73
N PHE A 321 7.33 14.55 13.83
CA PHE A 321 5.88 14.50 13.84
C PHE A 321 5.25 15.77 13.26
N ILE A 322 5.71 16.95 13.69
CA ILE A 322 5.24 18.24 13.16
C ILE A 322 5.56 18.34 11.67
N SER A 323 6.77 17.93 11.24
CA SER A 323 7.15 17.93 9.83
C SER A 323 6.25 17.01 9.00
N PHE A 324 5.95 15.82 9.50
CA PHE A 324 4.98 14.91 8.87
C PHE A 324 3.59 15.55 8.75
N LEU A 325 3.09 16.18 9.82
CA LEU A 325 1.80 16.88 9.80
C LEU A 325 1.77 18.05 8.82
N CYS A 326 2.86 18.82 8.71
CA CYS A 326 2.99 19.89 7.73
C CYS A 326 2.95 19.36 6.29
N ILE A 327 3.70 18.29 6.00
CA ILE A 327 3.67 17.63 4.69
C ILE A 327 2.28 17.09 4.40
N PHE A 328 1.64 16.45 5.37
CA PHE A 328 0.28 15.95 5.23
C PHE A 328 -0.74 17.07 4.98
N ALA A 329 -0.60 18.22 5.65
CA ALA A 329 -1.46 19.38 5.42
C ALA A 329 -1.29 19.94 4.01
N VAL A 330 -0.05 20.07 3.52
CA VAL A 330 0.24 20.48 2.13
C VAL A 330 -0.35 19.48 1.14
N TYR A 331 -0.11 18.19 1.36
CA TYR A 331 -0.69 17.12 0.55
C TYR A 331 -2.22 17.24 0.53
N PHE A 332 -2.87 17.26 1.69
CA PHE A 332 -4.32 17.38 1.83
C PHE A 332 -4.86 18.62 1.10
N PHE A 333 -4.18 19.76 1.21
CA PHE A 333 -4.55 21.00 0.53
C PHE A 333 -4.48 20.86 -1.00
N VAL A 334 -3.36 20.35 -1.53
CA VAL A 334 -3.14 20.15 -2.98
C VAL A 334 -4.20 19.24 -3.56
N ILE A 335 -4.40 18.07 -2.95
CA ILE A 335 -5.38 17.09 -3.44
C ILE A 335 -6.80 17.72 -3.37
N SER A 336 -7.10 18.56 -2.36
CA SER A 336 -8.45 19.11 -2.17
C SER A 336 -8.79 20.25 -3.11
N HIS A 337 -7.77 20.96 -3.62
CA HIS A 337 -7.93 22.07 -4.55
C HIS A 337 -7.51 21.72 -5.97
N ILE A 338 -7.35 20.42 -6.25
CA ILE A 338 -6.76 19.98 -7.50
C ILE A 338 -7.45 20.53 -8.75
N TRP A 339 -8.78 20.65 -8.75
CA TRP A 339 -9.50 21.21 -9.89
C TRP A 339 -9.02 22.63 -10.23
N ARG A 340 -8.78 23.46 -9.22
CA ARG A 340 -8.24 24.82 -9.42
C ARG A 340 -6.80 24.77 -9.92
N ILE A 341 -5.97 23.90 -9.33
CA ILE A 341 -4.55 23.77 -9.70
C ILE A 341 -4.40 23.26 -11.14
N THR A 342 -5.11 22.19 -11.51
CA THR A 342 -5.06 21.63 -12.87
C THR A 342 -5.53 22.65 -13.91
N THR A 343 -6.59 23.43 -13.62
CA THR A 343 -7.00 24.52 -14.53
C THR A 343 -5.96 25.63 -14.66
N LEU A 344 -5.26 25.98 -13.57
CA LEU A 344 -4.20 26.98 -13.58
C LEU A 344 -2.99 26.49 -14.40
N VAL A 345 -2.55 25.25 -14.17
CA VAL A 345 -1.45 24.61 -14.90
C VAL A 345 -1.78 24.55 -16.39
N HIS A 346 -2.99 24.12 -16.76
CA HIS A 346 -3.41 24.11 -18.17
C HIS A 346 -3.42 25.52 -18.78
N ARG A 347 -3.84 26.56 -18.06
CA ARG A 347 -3.76 27.94 -18.57
C ARG A 347 -2.32 28.41 -18.80
N ILE A 348 -1.41 28.10 -17.88
CA ILE A 348 0.00 28.51 -17.97
C ILE A 348 0.71 27.80 -19.14
N PHE A 349 0.48 26.49 -19.30
CA PHE A 349 1.16 25.70 -20.34
C PHE A 349 0.50 25.82 -21.72
N LYS A 350 -0.82 26.06 -21.80
CA LYS A 350 -1.53 26.22 -23.08
C LYS A 350 -1.53 27.66 -23.61
N GLY A 351 -1.12 28.65 -22.80
CA GLY A 351 -0.86 30.03 -23.24
C GLY A 351 0.40 30.22 -24.10
N ARG A 352 1.04 29.13 -24.56
CA ARG A 352 2.25 29.14 -25.41
C ARG A 352 2.05 28.55 -26.81
N GLU A 353 0.82 28.27 -27.25
CA GLU A 353 0.57 28.01 -28.67
C GLU A 353 0.42 29.34 -29.43
N PRO A 354 1.28 29.66 -30.41
CA PRO A 354 1.02 30.79 -31.29
C PRO A 354 -0.26 30.48 -32.07
N THR A 355 -1.22 31.40 -31.98
CA THR A 355 -2.45 31.43 -32.77
C THR A 355 -2.16 31.06 -34.22
N ARG A 356 -2.60 29.87 -34.66
CA ARG A 356 -2.75 29.60 -36.09
C ARG A 356 -3.76 30.61 -36.61
N SER A 357 -3.28 31.51 -37.48
CA SER A 357 -4.10 32.41 -38.28
C SER A 357 -5.24 31.63 -38.93
N GLU A 358 -6.46 32.17 -38.80
CA GLU A 358 -7.67 31.69 -39.45
C GLU A 358 -7.45 31.54 -40.97
N PRO A 359 -8.06 30.53 -41.62
CA PRO A 359 -8.15 30.53 -43.07
C PRO A 359 -9.13 31.63 -43.49
N SER A 360 -8.63 32.60 -44.26
CA SER A 360 -9.46 33.59 -44.95
C SER A 360 -10.39 32.87 -45.91
N SER A 361 -11.66 32.77 -45.54
CA SER A 361 -12.76 32.51 -46.47
C SER A 361 -12.97 33.74 -47.34
N SER A 362 -12.66 33.62 -48.63
CA SER A 362 -13.26 34.46 -49.67
C SER A 362 -13.95 33.53 -50.67
N ASP A 363 -15.28 33.51 -50.57
CA ASP A 363 -16.22 33.05 -51.60
C ASP A 363 -15.92 33.72 -52.96
N GLY A 364 -16.20 33.03 -54.07
CA GLY A 364 -15.95 33.65 -55.38
C GLY A 364 -16.13 32.86 -56.68
N VAL A 365 -17.21 32.10 -56.87
CA VAL A 365 -18.03 32.11 -58.11
C VAL A 365 -17.50 31.44 -59.43
N THR A 366 -18.41 30.66 -60.03
CA THR A 366 -18.68 30.33 -61.47
C THR A 366 -18.00 29.18 -62.24
N ASN A 367 -18.87 28.25 -62.67
CA ASN A 367 -19.09 27.67 -64.02
C ASN A 367 -17.94 27.00 -64.79
N LEU A 368 -17.99 25.66 -64.92
CA LEU A 368 -18.54 24.92 -66.08
C LEU A 368 -18.48 23.40 -65.83
#